data_AF-A0A3D1J191-F1
#
_entry.id   AF-A0A3D1J191-F1
#
_cell.length_a   1.000
_cell.length_b   1.000
_cell.length_c   1.000
_cell.angle_alpha   90.00
_cell.angle_beta   90.00
_cell.angle_gamma   90.00
#
_symmetry.space_group_name_H-M   'P 1'
#
loop_
_entity.id
_entity.type
_entity.pdbx_description
1 polymer ?
#
loop_
_entity_poly.entity_id
_entity_poly.type
_entity_poly.pdbx_seq_one_letter_code
_entity_poly.pdbx_strand_id
1 'polypeptide(L)'
;AAGVGTLGLIDHGVVDRSNLQRQIVHTDARIGMAKTTSARLALEAINPGVKVQRFAARLDSGNVGQIFSRFDVIVDGSDNLPTHYLVNDACVKLGKPNVHGSAHRFEGQVSVFWPCYPKRQGPCYRCLYPGPPPDMAPSCAEAGVLGALPGVIGVLEAVEAIKLLLGIGDPLVGRLLAYDALKARFTESTLLRDPACRYCGDAAQPIEYVDYEQFCADATAQD
;
A
#
# COMPACT_ATOMS: atom_id res chain seq x y z
N ALA A 1 -4.86 0.10 20.10
CA ALA A 1 -3.61 -0.43 19.51
C ALA A 1 -3.61 -1.95 19.66
N ALA A 2 -3.25 -2.70 18.62
CA ALA A 2 -3.26 -4.17 18.64
C ALA A 2 -1.95 -4.79 19.17
N GLY A 3 -0.97 -3.98 19.58
CA GLY A 3 0.28 -4.47 20.19
C GLY A 3 1.39 -4.84 19.19
N VAL A 4 1.34 -4.38 17.93
CA VAL A 4 2.47 -4.52 16.99
C VAL A 4 3.71 -3.83 17.57
N GLY A 5 4.81 -4.57 17.73
CA GLY A 5 5.98 -4.09 18.45
C GLY A 5 6.78 -3.00 17.73
N THR A 6 6.88 -3.07 16.39
CA THR A 6 7.60 -2.08 15.58
C THR A 6 6.77 -1.65 14.38
N LEU A 7 6.65 -0.34 14.14
CA LEU A 7 6.01 0.24 12.96
C LEU A 7 7.04 1.06 12.17
N GLY A 8 7.18 0.75 10.88
CA GLY A 8 7.93 1.58 9.93
C GLY A 8 6.99 2.57 9.22
N LEU A 9 7.35 3.85 9.19
CA LEU A 9 6.60 4.89 8.49
C LEU A 9 7.48 5.49 7.40
N ILE A 10 7.06 5.37 6.15
CA ILE A 10 7.71 6.02 5.01
C ILE A 10 6.77 7.03 4.36
N ASP A 11 7.19 8.30 4.32
CA ASP A 11 6.49 9.39 3.64
C ASP A 11 7.48 10.55 3.50
N HIS A 12 7.52 11.20 2.34
CA HIS A 12 8.38 12.34 2.05
C HIS A 12 7.70 13.70 2.28
N GLY A 13 6.38 13.69 2.45
CA GLY A 13 5.57 14.89 2.57
C GLY A 13 5.55 15.49 3.96
N VAL A 14 5.02 16.72 4.00
CA VAL A 14 4.67 17.43 5.23
C VAL A 14 3.15 17.42 5.43
N VAL A 15 2.71 17.64 6.66
CA VAL A 15 1.29 17.81 6.98
C VAL A 15 0.79 19.07 6.30
N ASP A 16 -0.25 18.93 5.50
CA ASP A 16 -0.89 20.03 4.79
C ASP A 16 -2.37 20.13 5.17
N ARG A 17 -2.89 21.36 5.25
CA ARG A 17 -4.28 21.64 5.65
C ARG A 17 -5.29 20.93 4.74
N SER A 18 -5.02 20.85 3.44
CA SER A 18 -5.89 20.19 2.45
C SER A 18 -6.02 18.68 2.65
N ASN A 19 -5.16 18.07 3.47
CA ASN A 19 -5.14 16.64 3.76
C ASN A 19 -5.76 16.26 5.11
N LEU A 20 -6.11 17.24 5.96
CA LEU A 20 -6.62 17.00 7.30
C LEU A 20 -8.03 16.40 7.34
N GLN A 21 -8.82 16.57 6.28
CA GLN A 21 -10.15 15.97 6.15
C GLN A 21 -10.14 14.42 6.06
N ARG A 22 -8.98 13.80 5.77
CA ARG A 22 -8.82 12.35 5.57
C ARG A 22 -7.63 11.76 6.30
N GLN A 23 -6.62 12.56 6.68
CA GLN A 23 -5.44 12.12 7.42
C GLN A 23 -5.59 12.40 8.93
N ILE A 24 -6.51 11.68 9.58
CA ILE A 24 -6.90 11.91 10.99
C ILE A 24 -5.79 11.67 12.02
N VAL A 25 -4.66 11.08 11.60
CA VAL A 25 -3.46 10.93 12.46
C VAL A 25 -2.74 12.27 12.68
N HIS A 26 -3.00 13.27 11.82
CA HIS A 26 -2.45 14.61 11.88
C HIS A 26 -3.46 15.61 12.45
N THR A 27 -2.98 16.78 12.88
CA THR A 27 -3.80 17.87 13.42
C THR A 27 -3.33 19.21 12.85
N ASP A 28 -4.20 20.22 12.95
CA ASP A 28 -3.91 21.59 12.49
C ASP A 28 -2.62 22.15 13.08
N ALA A 29 -2.39 21.93 14.37
CA ALA A 29 -1.18 22.37 15.09
C ALA A 29 0.13 21.75 14.57
N ARG A 30 0.06 20.73 13.71
CA ARG A 30 1.22 20.04 13.13
C ARG A 30 1.41 20.31 11.64
N ILE A 31 0.68 21.27 11.04
CA ILE A 31 0.90 21.70 9.66
C ILE A 31 2.36 22.12 9.44
N GLY A 32 2.95 21.70 8.31
CA GLY A 32 4.36 21.92 7.97
C GLY A 32 5.34 20.92 8.61
N MET A 33 4.89 20.14 9.60
CA MET A 33 5.71 19.05 10.17
C MET A 33 5.79 17.88 9.18
N ALA A 34 6.95 17.22 9.10
CA ALA A 34 7.06 15.96 8.35
C ALA A 34 5.98 14.96 8.80
N LYS A 35 5.26 14.35 7.86
CA LYS A 35 4.15 13.42 8.18
C LYS A 35 4.60 12.26 9.05
N THR A 36 5.77 11.68 8.77
CA THR A 36 6.35 10.59 9.58
C THR A 36 6.58 11.01 11.03
N THR A 37 7.00 12.25 11.28
CA THR A 37 7.17 12.80 12.63
C THR A 37 5.83 13.03 13.30
N SER A 38 4.88 13.65 12.60
CA SER A 38 3.53 13.89 13.12
C SER A 38 2.84 12.58 13.48
N ALA A 39 2.88 11.58 12.60
CA ALA A 39 2.29 10.27 12.83
C ALA A 39 2.93 9.54 14.01
N ARG A 40 4.27 9.58 14.14
CA ARG A 40 4.97 9.02 15.30
C ARG A 40 4.44 9.58 16.63
N LEU A 41 4.29 10.91 16.74
CA LEU A 41 3.79 11.54 17.96
C LEU A 41 2.39 11.03 18.32
N ALA A 42 1.51 10.87 17.33
CA ALA A 42 0.17 10.34 17.56
C ALA A 42 0.20 8.86 18.00
N LEU A 43 1.01 8.04 17.33
CA LEU A 43 1.13 6.61 17.64
C LEU A 43 1.70 6.35 19.03
N GLU A 44 2.76 7.07 19.40
CA GLU A 44 3.37 6.96 20.74
C GLU A 44 2.45 7.49 21.84
N ALA A 45 1.60 8.49 21.55
CA ALA A 45 0.57 8.93 22.49
C ALA A 45 -0.53 7.88 22.70
N ILE A 46 -0.86 7.08 21.68
CA ILE A 46 -1.83 5.97 21.78
C ILE A 46 -1.22 4.75 22.49
N ASN A 47 0.03 4.42 22.16
CA ASN A 47 0.74 3.28 22.73
C ASN A 47 2.23 3.61 22.92
N PRO A 48 2.67 4.00 24.12
CA PRO A 48 4.07 4.32 24.39
C PRO A 48 5.04 3.14 24.20
N GLY A 49 4.53 1.90 24.16
CA GLY A 49 5.33 0.69 23.97
C GLY A 49 5.69 0.38 22.51
N VAL A 50 5.15 1.12 21.53
CA VAL A 50 5.45 0.89 20.12
C VAL A 50 6.78 1.52 19.72
N LYS A 51 7.63 0.76 19.01
CA LYS A 51 8.83 1.31 18.38
C LYS A 51 8.49 1.85 17.00
N VAL A 52 8.50 3.16 16.83
CA VAL A 52 8.27 3.79 15.52
C VAL A 52 9.58 4.12 14.82
N GLN A 53 9.84 3.50 13.67
CA GLN A 53 10.93 3.83 12.77
C GLN A 53 10.43 4.76 11.66
N ARG A 54 11.10 5.89 11.44
CA ARG A 54 10.70 6.88 10.43
C ARG A 54 11.68 6.88 9.27
N PHE A 55 11.14 6.89 8.06
CA PHE A 55 11.84 7.10 6.81
C PHE A 55 11.23 8.33 6.14
N ALA A 56 11.76 9.51 6.46
CA ALA A 56 11.30 10.77 5.88
C ALA A 56 11.90 10.96 4.47
N ALA A 57 11.56 10.05 3.58
CA ALA A 57 12.10 9.95 2.23
C ALA A 57 11.02 9.44 1.28
N ARG A 58 11.22 9.67 -0.01
CA ARG A 58 10.39 9.05 -1.04
C ARG A 58 10.79 7.59 -1.15
N LEU A 59 9.82 6.69 -1.35
CA LEU A 59 10.15 5.32 -1.69
C LEU A 59 10.60 5.28 -3.16
N ASP A 60 11.76 4.69 -3.42
CA ASP A 60 12.35 4.60 -4.75
C ASP A 60 13.11 3.27 -4.95
N SER A 61 13.59 3.03 -6.17
CA SER A 61 14.33 1.84 -6.53
C SER A 61 15.61 1.64 -5.70
N GLY A 62 16.24 2.72 -5.24
CA GLY A 62 17.47 2.71 -4.47
C GLY A 62 17.29 2.33 -3.01
N ASN A 63 16.11 2.59 -2.42
CA ASN A 63 15.87 2.39 -0.99
C ASN A 63 14.86 1.28 -0.65
N VAL A 64 13.96 0.90 -1.56
CA VAL A 64 12.83 0.01 -1.25
C VAL A 64 13.27 -1.34 -0.68
N GLY A 65 14.25 -2.00 -1.30
CA GLY A 65 14.71 -3.32 -0.89
C GLY A 65 15.33 -3.31 0.51
N GLN A 66 16.15 -2.29 0.79
CA GLN A 66 16.81 -2.14 2.09
C GLN A 66 15.80 -1.87 3.20
N ILE A 67 14.79 -1.03 2.95
CA ILE A 67 13.76 -0.70 3.94
C ILE A 67 12.88 -1.93 4.18
N PHE A 68 12.33 -2.54 3.12
CA PHE A 68 11.35 -3.62 3.24
C PHE A 68 11.93 -4.88 3.88
N SER A 69 13.22 -5.16 3.66
CA SER A 69 13.93 -6.30 4.28
C SER A 69 13.80 -6.34 5.82
N ARG A 70 13.57 -5.19 6.47
CA ARG A 70 13.49 -5.03 7.94
C ARG A 70 12.13 -5.32 8.55
N PHE A 71 11.09 -5.54 7.74
CA PHE A 71 9.70 -5.65 8.20
C PHE A 71 9.06 -6.96 7.73
N ASP A 72 8.16 -7.53 8.53
CA ASP A 72 7.51 -8.81 8.23
C ASP A 72 6.35 -8.67 7.23
N VAL A 73 5.59 -7.57 7.35
CA VAL A 73 4.42 -7.25 6.53
C VAL A 73 4.57 -5.83 6.01
N ILE A 74 4.27 -5.63 4.72
CA ILE A 74 4.21 -4.31 4.09
C ILE A 74 2.74 -3.91 3.96
N VAL A 75 2.43 -2.67 4.32
CA VAL A 75 1.10 -2.07 4.14
C VAL A 75 1.23 -0.92 3.15
N ASP A 76 0.53 -1.03 2.02
CA ASP A 76 0.57 -0.08 0.91
C ASP A 76 -0.68 0.80 0.90
N GLY A 77 -0.57 1.93 1.59
CA GLY A 77 -1.55 3.02 1.55
C GLY A 77 -1.14 4.17 0.63
N SER A 78 -0.29 3.91 -0.37
CA SER A 78 0.13 4.95 -1.32
C SER A 78 -0.97 5.27 -2.33
N ASP A 79 -0.96 6.49 -2.89
CA ASP A 79 -2.03 7.03 -3.72
C ASP A 79 -1.66 7.18 -5.21
N ASN A 80 -0.55 6.57 -5.63
CA ASN A 80 -0.06 6.65 -7.00
C ASN A 80 0.36 5.28 -7.54
N LEU A 81 0.03 5.05 -8.81
CA LEU A 81 0.29 3.78 -9.50
C LEU A 81 1.78 3.40 -9.53
N PRO A 82 2.74 4.32 -9.81
CA PRO A 82 4.16 3.99 -9.80
C PRO A 82 4.63 3.34 -8.49
N THR A 83 4.17 3.86 -7.35
CA THR A 83 4.51 3.31 -6.04
C THR A 83 3.90 1.93 -5.86
N HIS A 84 2.65 1.69 -6.27
CA HIS A 84 2.02 0.36 -6.18
C HIS A 84 2.85 -0.72 -6.89
N TYR A 85 3.36 -0.41 -8.09
CA TYR A 85 4.21 -1.32 -8.85
C TYR A 85 5.57 -1.56 -8.17
N LEU A 86 6.22 -0.51 -7.67
CA LEU A 86 7.49 -0.64 -6.95
C LEU A 86 7.34 -1.46 -5.67
N VAL A 87 6.30 -1.19 -4.88
CA VAL A 87 5.96 -1.91 -3.64
C VAL A 87 5.70 -3.38 -3.95
N ASN A 88 4.89 -3.67 -4.98
CA ASN A 88 4.63 -5.03 -5.42
C ASN A 88 5.93 -5.75 -5.77
N ASP A 89 6.74 -5.18 -6.64
CA ASP A 89 7.94 -5.83 -7.17
C ASP A 89 8.94 -6.12 -6.04
N ALA A 90 9.10 -5.19 -5.10
CA ALA A 90 9.88 -5.41 -3.89
C ALA A 90 9.33 -6.51 -2.98
N CYS A 91 8.01 -6.55 -2.76
CA CYS A 91 7.38 -7.58 -1.95
C CYS A 91 7.51 -8.98 -2.59
N VAL A 92 7.29 -9.10 -3.90
CA VAL A 92 7.48 -10.36 -4.63
C VAL A 92 8.94 -10.81 -4.53
N LYS A 93 9.90 -9.91 -4.79
CA LYS A 93 11.33 -10.23 -4.73
C LYS A 93 11.79 -10.66 -3.33
N LEU A 94 11.24 -10.07 -2.27
CA LEU A 94 11.58 -10.37 -0.88
C LEU A 94 10.72 -11.48 -0.26
N GLY A 95 9.70 -11.98 -0.97
CA GLY A 95 8.75 -12.96 -0.46
C GLY A 95 7.87 -12.45 0.69
N LYS A 96 7.59 -11.14 0.73
CA LYS A 96 6.82 -10.50 1.80
C LYS A 96 5.36 -10.27 1.38
N PRO A 97 4.39 -10.37 2.31
CA PRO A 97 3.02 -9.96 2.03
C PRO A 97 2.92 -8.46 1.85
N ASN A 98 2.23 -8.05 0.79
CA ASN A 98 1.78 -6.69 0.56
C ASN A 98 0.27 -6.62 0.87
N VAL A 99 -0.09 -6.01 2.00
CA VAL A 99 -1.47 -5.62 2.30
C VAL A 99 -1.72 -4.30 1.60
N HIS A 100 -2.51 -4.34 0.53
CA HIS A 100 -2.72 -3.19 -0.33
C HIS A 100 -4.14 -2.63 -0.16
N GLY A 101 -4.22 -1.31 -0.02
CA GLY A 101 -5.44 -0.55 0.02
C GLY A 101 -5.45 0.53 -1.06
N SER A 102 -6.60 0.75 -1.68
CA SER A 102 -6.81 1.88 -2.60
C SER A 102 -8.17 2.50 -2.39
N ALA A 103 -8.28 3.79 -2.69
CA ALA A 103 -9.52 4.56 -2.59
C ALA A 103 -9.60 5.60 -3.69
N HIS A 104 -10.71 5.61 -4.43
CA HIS A 104 -10.96 6.54 -5.51
C HIS A 104 -12.44 6.95 -5.51
N ARG A 105 -12.71 8.26 -5.45
CA ARG A 105 -14.06 8.83 -5.32
C ARG A 105 -14.82 8.26 -4.10
N PHE A 106 -15.69 7.28 -4.33
CA PHE A 106 -16.55 6.63 -3.34
C PHE A 106 -16.31 5.13 -3.24
N GLU A 107 -15.29 4.61 -3.93
CA GLU A 107 -14.98 3.20 -3.99
C GLU A 107 -13.60 2.94 -3.37
N GLY A 108 -13.49 1.91 -2.57
CA GLY A 108 -12.21 1.45 -2.04
C GLY A 108 -12.02 -0.05 -2.20
N GLN A 109 -10.77 -0.48 -2.20
CA GLN A 109 -10.40 -1.88 -2.40
C GLN A 109 -9.33 -2.29 -1.40
N VAL A 110 -9.37 -3.56 -0.98
CA VAL A 110 -8.36 -4.20 -0.14
C VAL A 110 -8.06 -5.60 -0.63
N SER A 111 -6.78 -5.96 -0.69
CA SER A 111 -6.31 -7.31 -0.98
C SER A 111 -4.99 -7.57 -0.27
N VAL A 112 -4.61 -8.85 -0.14
CA VAL A 112 -3.26 -9.25 0.27
C VAL A 112 -2.56 -9.93 -0.89
N PHE A 113 -1.56 -9.27 -1.45
CA PHE A 113 -0.71 -9.84 -2.49
C PHE A 113 0.48 -10.56 -1.85
N TRP A 114 0.49 -11.88 -1.97
CA TRP A 114 1.54 -12.71 -1.39
C TRP A 114 1.72 -14.02 -2.17
N PRO A 115 2.55 -14.04 -3.22
CA PRO A 115 2.68 -15.22 -4.08
C PRO A 115 3.14 -16.48 -3.35
N CYS A 116 4.05 -16.33 -2.40
CA CYS A 116 4.60 -17.40 -1.58
C CYS A 116 3.83 -17.62 -0.27
N TYR A 117 2.54 -17.29 -0.23
CA TYR A 117 1.71 -17.53 0.94
C TYR A 117 1.70 -19.03 1.33
N PRO A 118 1.98 -19.39 2.61
CA PRO A 118 2.19 -20.79 2.98
C PRO A 118 0.98 -21.73 2.80
N LYS A 119 -0.26 -21.20 2.81
CA LYS A 119 -1.47 -22.04 2.72
C LYS A 119 -1.97 -22.27 1.29
N ARG A 120 -1.65 -21.38 0.35
CA ARG A 120 -2.08 -21.46 -1.07
C ARG A 120 -1.24 -20.50 -1.92
N GLN A 121 -1.08 -20.78 -3.21
CA GLN A 121 -0.45 -19.84 -4.13
C GLN A 121 -1.28 -18.56 -4.24
N GLY A 122 -0.67 -17.42 -3.92
CA GLY A 122 -1.30 -16.11 -4.02
C GLY A 122 -1.01 -15.39 -5.34
N PRO A 123 -1.82 -14.39 -5.71
CA PRO A 123 -1.50 -13.46 -6.78
C PRO A 123 -0.48 -12.41 -6.31
N CYS A 124 0.23 -11.79 -7.25
CA CYS A 124 0.86 -10.48 -7.03
C CYS A 124 -0.05 -9.36 -7.57
N TYR A 125 0.27 -8.09 -7.29
CA TYR A 125 -0.49 -6.94 -7.80
C TYR A 125 -0.61 -6.98 -9.32
N ARG A 126 0.44 -7.43 -10.02
CA ARG A 126 0.48 -7.53 -11.47
C ARG A 126 -0.39 -8.65 -12.06
N CYS A 127 -0.84 -9.62 -11.25
CA CYS A 127 -1.87 -10.55 -11.71
C CYS A 127 -3.22 -9.85 -11.87
N LEU A 128 -3.46 -8.77 -11.12
CA LEU A 128 -4.66 -7.93 -11.26
C LEU A 128 -4.44 -6.80 -12.28
N TYR A 129 -3.27 -6.16 -12.24
CA TYR A 129 -2.91 -5.03 -13.10
C TYR A 129 -1.54 -5.29 -13.79
N PRO A 130 -1.52 -5.94 -14.98
CA PRO A 130 -0.27 -6.43 -15.58
C PRO A 130 0.84 -5.39 -15.78
N GLY A 131 0.50 -4.15 -16.10
CA GLY A 131 1.45 -3.06 -16.25
C GLY A 131 0.78 -1.70 -16.12
N PRO A 132 1.56 -0.64 -15.82
CA PRO A 132 1.03 0.72 -15.80
C PRO A 132 0.38 1.04 -17.16
N PRO A 133 -0.82 1.62 -17.20
CA PRO A 133 -1.40 2.08 -18.46
C PRO A 133 -0.43 3.08 -19.14
N PRO A 134 -0.30 3.05 -20.48
CA PRO A 134 0.58 3.97 -21.23
C PRO A 134 0.24 5.45 -20.96
N ASP A 135 -1.06 5.74 -20.91
CA ASP A 135 -1.60 7.06 -20.62
C ASP A 135 -1.97 7.08 -19.14
N MET A 136 -1.11 7.64 -18.28
CA MET A 136 -1.38 7.62 -16.85
C MET A 136 -2.66 8.39 -16.54
N ALA A 137 -3.69 7.65 -16.09
CA ALA A 137 -4.90 8.21 -15.51
C ALA A 137 -4.53 9.20 -14.40
N PRO A 138 -5.28 10.31 -14.26
CA PRO A 138 -4.96 11.35 -13.31
C PRO A 138 -4.59 10.79 -11.95
N SER A 139 -3.53 11.32 -11.33
CA SER A 139 -3.28 11.09 -9.90
C SER A 139 -4.59 11.31 -9.14
N CYS A 140 -4.86 10.52 -8.09
CA CYS A 140 -6.10 10.61 -7.31
C CYS A 140 -6.46 12.03 -6.83
N ALA A 141 -5.54 13.00 -6.94
CA ALA A 141 -5.75 14.42 -6.74
C ALA A 141 -6.81 15.05 -7.68
N GLU A 142 -7.04 14.56 -8.90
CA GLU A 142 -8.01 15.19 -9.81
C GLU A 142 -9.46 14.72 -9.61
N ALA A 143 -9.66 13.49 -9.13
CA ALA A 143 -11.00 12.90 -8.97
C ALA A 143 -11.61 13.09 -7.58
N GLY A 144 -10.79 13.47 -6.59
CA GLY A 144 -11.20 13.59 -5.19
C GLY A 144 -11.53 12.23 -4.52
N VAL A 145 -11.59 12.22 -3.20
CA VAL A 145 -11.95 11.04 -2.40
C VAL A 145 -12.83 11.46 -1.23
N LEU A 146 -13.86 10.67 -0.93
CA LEU A 146 -14.66 10.85 0.28
C LEU A 146 -13.76 10.72 1.52
N GLY A 147 -13.65 11.76 2.34
CA GLY A 147 -12.62 11.83 3.39
C GLY A 147 -12.62 10.67 4.41
N ALA A 148 -13.78 10.08 4.69
CA ALA A 148 -13.90 8.92 5.58
C ALA A 148 -13.45 7.60 4.95
N LEU A 149 -13.43 7.51 3.61
CA LEU A 149 -13.19 6.26 2.88
C LEU A 149 -11.77 5.71 3.11
N PRO A 150 -10.68 6.50 3.02
CA PRO A 150 -9.35 6.02 3.39
C PRO A 150 -9.26 5.48 4.83
N GLY A 151 -10.06 6.04 5.75
CA GLY A 151 -10.14 5.53 7.12
C GLY A 151 -10.73 4.12 7.19
N VAL A 152 -11.80 3.84 6.43
CA VAL A 152 -12.40 2.50 6.35
C VAL A 152 -11.40 1.50 5.75
N ILE A 153 -10.78 1.87 4.62
CA ILE A 153 -9.80 1.01 3.92
C ILE A 153 -8.58 0.75 4.80
N GLY A 154 -8.01 1.78 5.44
CA GLY A 154 -6.86 1.64 6.33
C GLY A 154 -7.13 0.77 7.56
N VAL A 155 -8.37 0.75 8.07
CA VAL A 155 -8.74 -0.17 9.15
C VAL A 155 -8.80 -1.62 8.66
N LEU A 156 -9.32 -1.85 7.46
CA LEU A 156 -9.34 -3.18 6.85
C LEU A 156 -7.92 -3.69 6.57
N GLU A 157 -7.04 -2.83 6.05
CA GLU A 157 -5.61 -3.15 5.90
C GLU A 157 -4.97 -3.52 7.24
N ALA A 158 -5.24 -2.76 8.31
CA ALA A 158 -4.72 -3.06 9.63
C ALA A 158 -5.22 -4.42 10.16
N VAL A 159 -6.48 -4.79 9.90
CA VAL A 159 -7.03 -6.11 10.24
C VAL A 159 -6.30 -7.23 9.50
N GLU A 160 -6.04 -7.07 8.19
CA GLU A 160 -5.26 -8.04 7.42
C GLU A 160 -3.82 -8.18 7.94
N ALA A 161 -3.15 -7.06 8.22
CA ALA A 161 -1.81 -7.07 8.77
C ALA A 161 -1.75 -7.80 10.13
N ILE A 162 -2.73 -7.58 11.01
CA ILE A 162 -2.83 -8.29 12.30
C ILE A 162 -3.05 -9.80 12.10
N LYS A 163 -3.94 -10.20 11.19
CA LYS A 163 -4.15 -11.62 10.86
C LYS A 163 -2.87 -12.29 10.38
N LEU A 164 -2.11 -11.61 9.51
CA LEU A 164 -0.83 -12.11 9.00
C LEU A 164 0.21 -12.26 10.11
N LEU A 165 0.39 -11.23 10.94
CA LEU A 165 1.36 -11.24 12.05
C LEU A 165 1.05 -12.31 13.10
N LEU A 166 -0.23 -12.56 13.38
CA LEU A 166 -0.66 -13.56 14.36
C LEU A 166 -0.84 -14.96 13.75
N GLY A 167 -0.81 -15.10 12.43
CA GLY A 167 -1.06 -16.37 11.75
C GLY A 167 -2.50 -16.88 11.89
N ILE A 168 -3.47 -16.00 12.16
CA ILE A 168 -4.86 -16.36 12.46
C ILE A 168 -5.82 -16.02 11.30
N GLY A 169 -6.98 -16.69 11.30
CA GLY A 169 -8.04 -16.47 10.33
C GLY A 169 -7.65 -16.83 8.89
N ASP A 170 -8.36 -16.21 7.94
CA ASP A 170 -8.13 -16.32 6.51
C ASP A 170 -7.90 -14.91 5.93
N PRO A 171 -6.64 -14.52 5.66
CA PRO A 171 -6.33 -13.25 5.00
C PRO A 171 -6.93 -13.14 3.59
N LEU A 172 -7.01 -11.93 3.05
CA LEU A 172 -7.50 -11.66 1.69
C LEU A 172 -6.55 -12.14 0.57
N VAL A 173 -5.66 -13.10 0.82
CA VAL A 173 -4.79 -13.67 -0.21
C VAL A 173 -5.65 -14.39 -1.26
N GLY A 174 -5.61 -13.93 -2.50
CA GLY A 174 -6.43 -14.46 -3.60
C GLY A 174 -7.88 -13.96 -3.62
N ARG A 175 -8.17 -12.87 -2.90
CA ARG A 175 -9.49 -12.25 -2.83
C ARG A 175 -9.37 -10.74 -2.90
N LEU A 176 -10.28 -10.09 -3.62
CA LEU A 176 -10.39 -8.64 -3.69
C LEU A 176 -11.67 -8.23 -2.97
N LEU A 177 -11.52 -7.49 -1.87
CA LEU A 177 -12.65 -6.87 -1.17
C LEU A 177 -12.85 -5.46 -1.71
N ALA A 178 -14.00 -5.20 -2.31
CA ALA A 178 -14.41 -3.88 -2.77
C ALA A 178 -15.49 -3.30 -1.86
N TYR A 179 -15.40 -2.00 -1.57
CA TYR A 179 -16.37 -1.25 -0.78
C TYR A 179 -16.94 -0.09 -1.60
N ASP A 180 -18.25 -0.10 -1.83
CA ASP A 180 -19.04 1.00 -2.41
C ASP A 180 -19.63 1.82 -1.26
N ALA A 181 -19.08 3.01 -1.01
CA ALA A 181 -19.48 3.86 0.11
C ALA A 181 -20.86 4.51 -0.09
N LEU A 182 -21.31 4.71 -1.34
CA LEU A 182 -22.64 5.29 -1.61
C LEU A 182 -23.75 4.29 -1.30
N LYS A 183 -23.49 3.00 -1.52
CA LYS A 183 -24.43 1.91 -1.26
C LYS A 183 -24.19 1.18 0.05
N ALA A 184 -23.15 1.58 0.80
CA ALA A 184 -22.69 0.90 2.01
C ALA A 184 -22.55 -0.63 1.82
N ARG A 185 -21.94 -1.04 0.69
CA ARG A 185 -21.90 -2.44 0.27
C ARG A 185 -20.47 -2.94 0.09
N PHE A 186 -20.22 -4.13 0.64
CA PHE A 186 -19.03 -4.91 0.39
C PHE A 186 -19.29 -5.99 -0.65
N THR A 187 -18.37 -6.15 -1.59
CA THR A 187 -18.36 -7.24 -2.56
C THR A 187 -17.00 -7.90 -2.51
N GLU A 188 -16.96 -9.22 -2.40
CA GLU A 188 -15.73 -10.01 -2.47
C GLU A 188 -15.69 -10.74 -3.82
N SER A 189 -14.56 -10.61 -4.52
CA SER A 189 -14.29 -11.31 -5.77
C SER A 189 -13.07 -12.21 -5.62
N THR A 190 -13.07 -13.36 -6.31
CA THR A 190 -11.89 -14.22 -6.38
C THR A 190 -10.83 -13.55 -7.26
N LEU A 191 -9.59 -13.54 -6.77
CA LEU A 191 -8.43 -13.05 -7.50
C LEU A 191 -7.43 -14.19 -7.71
N LEU A 192 -7.25 -14.57 -8.97
CA LEU A 192 -6.39 -15.69 -9.34
C LEU A 192 -4.97 -15.22 -9.63
N ARG A 193 -3.99 -16.07 -9.26
CA ARG A 193 -2.63 -15.97 -9.78
C ARG A 193 -2.69 -16.22 -11.28
N ASP A 194 -2.02 -15.36 -12.05
CA ASP A 194 -1.78 -15.58 -13.47
C ASP A 194 -0.52 -16.43 -13.67
N PRO A 195 -0.61 -17.65 -14.24
CA PRO A 195 0.56 -18.49 -14.53
C PRO A 195 1.56 -17.85 -15.50
N ALA A 196 1.09 -16.92 -16.35
CA ALA A 196 1.92 -16.19 -17.31
C ALA A 196 2.51 -14.89 -16.74
N CYS A 197 2.24 -14.56 -15.47
CA CYS A 197 2.76 -13.34 -14.85
C CYS A 197 4.30 -13.33 -14.87
N ARG A 198 4.90 -12.28 -15.43
CA ARG A 198 6.37 -12.10 -15.49
C ARG A 198 7.06 -12.23 -14.13
N TYR A 199 6.37 -11.86 -13.04
CA TYR A 199 6.99 -11.70 -11.72
C TYR A 199 6.69 -12.85 -10.76
N CYS A 200 5.52 -13.47 -10.84
CA CYS A 200 5.14 -14.57 -9.95
C CYS A 200 4.56 -15.79 -10.67
N GLY A 201 4.57 -15.80 -12.00
CA GLY A 201 4.15 -16.91 -12.86
C GLY A 201 5.15 -18.06 -12.87
N ASP A 202 4.88 -19.09 -13.68
CA ASP A 202 5.67 -20.33 -13.66
C ASP A 202 7.07 -20.15 -14.27
N ALA A 203 7.22 -19.17 -15.16
CA ALA A 203 8.48 -18.74 -15.76
C ALA A 203 8.89 -17.33 -15.26
N ALA A 204 8.76 -17.10 -13.94
CA ALA A 204 9.09 -15.81 -13.32
C ALA A 204 10.53 -15.37 -13.65
N GLN A 205 10.69 -14.12 -14.06
CA GLN A 205 11.97 -13.51 -14.39
C GLN A 205 12.57 -12.76 -13.19
N PRO A 206 13.89 -12.54 -13.15
CA PRO A 206 14.51 -11.70 -12.15
C PRO A 206 13.87 -10.31 -12.07
N ILE A 207 13.68 -9.84 -10.84
CA ILE A 207 13.07 -8.54 -10.56
C ILE A 207 14.16 -7.52 -10.31
N GLU A 208 14.22 -6.50 -11.17
CA GLU A 208 14.98 -5.27 -10.94
C GLU A 208 14.02 -4.17 -10.48
N TYR A 209 14.49 -3.30 -9.59
CA TYR A 209 13.69 -2.18 -9.14
C TYR A 209 13.77 -1.07 -10.18
N VAL A 210 12.60 -0.58 -10.59
CA VAL A 210 12.47 0.46 -11.60
C VAL A 210 11.81 1.67 -10.93
N ASP A 211 12.34 2.85 -11.19
CA ASP A 211 11.67 4.09 -10.83
C ASP A 211 10.55 4.37 -11.83
N TYR A 212 9.39 3.77 -11.56
CA TYR A 212 8.22 3.82 -12.45
C TYR A 212 7.74 5.23 -12.75
N GLU A 213 8.01 6.20 -11.88
CA GLU A 213 7.67 7.58 -12.17
C GLU A 213 8.54 8.20 -13.26
N GLN A 214 9.85 7.92 -13.24
CA GLN A 214 10.74 8.38 -14.31
C GLN A 214 10.44 7.62 -15.59
N PHE A 215 10.23 6.30 -15.50
CA PHE A 215 9.83 5.47 -16.64
C PHE A 215 8.57 6.01 -17.33
N CYS A 216 7.57 6.44 -16.56
CA CYS A 216 6.34 6.98 -17.13
C CYS A 216 6.47 8.45 -17.56
N ALA A 217 7.27 9.27 -16.88
CA ALA A 217 7.55 10.64 -17.32
C ALA A 217 8.26 10.65 -18.68
N ASP A 218 9.22 9.74 -18.88
CA ASP A 218 9.95 9.58 -20.14
C ASP A 218 9.04 9.05 -21.26
N ALA A 219 8.04 8.21 -20.94
CA ALA A 219 7.04 7.75 -21.91
C ALA A 219 6.14 8.90 -22.41
N THR A 220 5.72 9.80 -21.52
CA THR A 220 4.93 10.99 -21.90
C THR A 220 5.71 12.08 -22.63
N ALA A 221 7.04 12.05 -22.58
CA ALA A 221 7.91 13.04 -23.24
C ALA A 221 8.29 12.67 -24.68
N GLN A 222 7.89 11.48 -25.16
CA GLN A 222 8.17 10.98 -26.50
C GLN A 222 6.99 11.12 -27.47
N ASP A 223 5.89 11.74 -27.02
CA ASP A 223 4.72 12.16 -27.81
C ASP A 223 4.68 13.70 -27.98
#